data_AF-A0A511UU34-F1
#
_entry.id   AF-A0A511UU34-F1
#
_cell.length_a   1.000
_cell.length_b   1.000
_cell.length_c   1.000
_cell.angle_alpha   90.00
_cell.angle_beta   90.00
_cell.angle_gamma   90.00
#
_symmetry.space_group_name_H-M   'P 1'
#
loop_
_entity.id
_entity.type
_entity.pdbx_description
1 polymer ?
#
loop_
_entity_poly.entity_id
_entity_poly.type
_entity_poly.pdbx_seq_one_letter_code
_entity_poly.pdbx_strand_id
1 'polypeptide(L)'
;MALYKRKPGKEQPYWPIGNYKMRLPLIHYRLETPEFIQGLVIFTIGLSLIEIMTSVVGMSYGAALTITIFTHFLMLLPSTLGVPFVSGFITPLILILIVFLSNFEPGTEAIKALIAVQITVAVIFLLLGITGLGKRFILSLPNSLKGGILIGAGIGAIMTEIQSGGRLAETPISLIIGGILCIYIMFSNSFKKIYAKIPFLKFIANYGIMPAIMRYPVKISVIDRAIGRNG
;
A
#
# COMPACT_ATOMS: atom_id res chain seq x y z
N MET A 1 10.17 -2.36 -24.58
CA MET A 1 11.31 -3.29 -24.71
C MET A 1 12.41 -2.80 -23.78
N ALA A 2 13.08 -3.65 -22.99
CA ALA A 2 14.14 -3.17 -22.09
C ALA A 2 15.44 -2.89 -22.87
N LEU A 3 16.15 -1.80 -22.53
CA LEU A 3 17.42 -1.45 -23.16
C LEU A 3 18.51 -2.50 -22.90
N TYR A 4 18.62 -2.98 -21.66
CA TYR A 4 19.50 -4.10 -21.32
C TYR A 4 18.75 -5.43 -21.36
N LYS A 5 19.24 -6.37 -22.18
CA LYS A 5 18.70 -7.73 -22.24
C LYS A 5 19.39 -8.62 -21.21
N ARG A 6 18.59 -9.29 -20.39
CA ARG A 6 19.06 -10.33 -19.46
C ARG A 6 19.67 -11.48 -20.25
N LYS A 7 20.90 -11.89 -19.91
CA LYS A 7 21.48 -13.14 -20.41
C LYS A 7 20.76 -14.34 -19.76
N PRO A 8 20.39 -15.40 -20.50
CA PRO A 8 19.71 -16.57 -19.93
C PRO A 8 20.46 -17.13 -18.71
N GLY A 9 19.75 -17.38 -17.61
CA GLY A 9 20.34 -17.92 -16.37
C GLY A 9 21.15 -16.92 -15.52
N LYS A 10 21.40 -15.68 -15.97
CA LYS A 10 22.08 -14.64 -15.17
C LYS A 10 21.08 -13.75 -14.43
N GLU A 11 21.54 -13.01 -13.43
CA GLU A 11 20.72 -12.01 -12.73
C GLU A 11 20.22 -10.92 -13.70
N GLN A 12 19.12 -10.24 -13.36
CA GLN A 12 18.66 -9.08 -14.12
C GLN A 12 19.76 -8.00 -14.16
N PRO A 13 19.97 -7.31 -15.29
CA PRO A 13 20.93 -6.21 -15.39
C PRO A 13 20.71 -5.18 -14.27
N TYR A 14 21.78 -4.61 -13.74
CA TYR A 14 21.72 -3.57 -12.72
C TYR A 14 22.98 -2.69 -12.77
N TRP A 15 22.88 -1.48 -12.24
CA TRP A 15 24.05 -0.66 -11.92
C TRP A 15 24.47 -0.94 -10.47
N PRO A 16 25.71 -1.39 -10.22
CA PRO A 16 26.22 -1.58 -8.86
C PRO A 16 26.43 -0.22 -8.19
N ILE A 17 25.79 0.00 -7.05
CA ILE A 17 26.01 1.17 -6.18
C ILE A 17 26.38 0.65 -4.79
N GLY A 18 27.68 0.40 -4.57
CA GLY A 18 28.16 -0.25 -3.35
C GLY A 18 27.51 -1.63 -3.17
N ASN A 19 26.82 -1.82 -2.03
CA ASN A 19 26.07 -3.06 -1.74
C ASN A 19 24.68 -3.11 -2.41
N TYR A 20 24.25 -2.03 -3.06
CA TYR A 20 22.93 -1.92 -3.68
C TYR A 20 23.00 -2.24 -5.18
N LYS A 21 21.90 -2.80 -5.69
CA LYS A 21 21.77 -3.18 -7.11
C LYS A 21 20.71 -2.28 -7.73
N MET A 22 21.13 -1.13 -8.27
CA MET A 22 20.19 -0.17 -8.83
C MET A 22 19.55 -0.73 -10.12
N ARG A 23 18.22 -0.77 -10.14
CA ARG A 23 17.39 -1.28 -11.23
C ARG A 23 16.31 -0.25 -11.54
N LEU A 24 16.25 0.14 -12.80
CA LEU A 24 15.26 1.08 -13.31
C LEU A 24 14.34 0.42 -14.33
N PRO A 25 13.03 0.71 -14.28
CA PRO A 25 12.09 0.24 -15.29
C PRO A 25 12.49 0.80 -16.66
N LEU A 26 12.18 0.06 -17.74
CA LEU A 26 12.55 0.35 -19.14
C LEU A 26 14.04 0.19 -19.47
N ILE A 27 14.93 0.47 -18.52
CA ILE A 27 16.39 0.32 -18.72
C ILE A 27 16.82 -1.11 -18.41
N HIS A 28 16.56 -1.57 -17.19
CA HIS A 28 17.11 -2.81 -16.63
C HIS A 28 16.14 -4.00 -16.71
N TYR A 29 14.84 -3.71 -16.73
CA TYR A 29 13.80 -4.73 -16.86
C TYR A 29 12.64 -4.20 -17.69
N ARG A 30 11.93 -5.12 -18.33
CA ARG A 30 10.77 -4.80 -19.16
C ARG A 30 9.63 -4.37 -18.25
N LEU A 31 8.96 -3.31 -18.65
CA LEU A 31 7.70 -2.91 -18.05
C LEU A 31 6.62 -3.83 -18.62
N GLU A 32 6.11 -4.75 -17.81
CA GLU A 32 5.00 -5.61 -18.18
C GLU A 32 3.68 -4.86 -17.94
N THR A 33 2.79 -4.88 -18.92
CA THR A 33 1.51 -4.14 -18.87
C THR A 33 0.67 -4.48 -17.62
N PRO A 34 0.60 -5.75 -17.15
CA PRO A 34 -0.08 -6.08 -15.89
C PRO A 34 0.51 -5.39 -14.67
N GLU A 35 1.84 -5.33 -14.57
CA GLU A 35 2.55 -4.70 -13.46
C GLU A 35 2.36 -3.18 -13.48
N PHE A 36 2.34 -2.57 -14.68
CA PHE A 36 2.06 -1.15 -14.86
C PHE A 36 0.69 -0.76 -14.33
N ILE A 37 -0.33 -1.49 -14.78
CA ILE A 37 -1.72 -1.21 -14.43
C ILE A 37 -1.90 -1.47 -12.92
N GLN A 38 -1.32 -2.55 -12.39
CA GLN A 38 -1.37 -2.85 -10.96
C GLN A 38 -0.70 -1.74 -10.13
N GLY A 39 0.46 -1.24 -10.56
CA GLY A 39 1.13 -0.11 -9.93
C GLY A 39 0.29 1.16 -9.94
N LEU A 40 -0.40 1.46 -11.06
CA LEU A 40 -1.29 2.62 -11.18
C LEU A 40 -2.45 2.56 -10.18
N VAL A 41 -3.10 1.39 -10.02
CA VAL A 41 -4.20 1.25 -9.05
C VAL A 41 -3.70 1.33 -7.62
N ILE A 42 -2.57 0.70 -7.29
CA ILE A 42 -1.98 0.81 -5.95
C ILE A 42 -1.61 2.27 -5.64
N PHE A 43 -1.09 2.99 -6.64
CA PHE A 43 -0.83 4.42 -6.52
C PHE A 43 -2.11 5.22 -6.24
N THR A 44 -3.19 4.99 -6.98
CA THR A 44 -4.49 5.64 -6.74
C THR A 44 -5.04 5.34 -5.35
N ILE A 45 -4.93 4.09 -4.87
CA ILE A 45 -5.33 3.73 -3.50
C ILE A 45 -4.46 4.49 -2.49
N GLY A 46 -3.17 4.63 -2.75
CA GLY A 46 -2.24 5.37 -1.91
C GLY A 46 -2.54 6.88 -1.80
N LEU A 47 -3.21 7.48 -2.80
CA LEU A 47 -3.70 8.86 -2.71
C LEU A 47 -4.73 9.07 -1.59
N SER A 48 -5.34 8.00 -1.07
CA SER A 48 -6.19 8.08 0.13
C SER A 48 -5.47 8.63 1.37
N LEU A 49 -4.14 8.68 1.37
CA LEU A 49 -3.35 9.37 2.41
C LEU A 49 -3.67 10.86 2.50
N ILE A 50 -4.02 11.50 1.38
CA ILE A 50 -4.38 12.92 1.35
C ILE A 50 -5.55 13.17 2.29
N GLU A 51 -6.57 12.31 2.24
CA GLU A 51 -7.75 12.40 3.11
C GLU A 51 -7.39 12.30 4.58
N ILE A 52 -6.43 11.45 4.95
CA ILE A 52 -5.99 11.31 6.34
C ILE A 52 -5.26 12.60 6.78
N MET A 53 -4.42 13.16 5.92
CA MET A 53 -3.67 14.38 6.21
C MET A 53 -4.58 15.61 6.31
N THR A 54 -5.68 15.66 5.57
CA THR A 54 -6.64 16.77 5.65
C THR A 54 -7.62 16.59 6.81
N SER A 55 -8.27 15.43 6.91
CA SER A 55 -9.35 15.19 7.88
C SER A 55 -8.87 14.96 9.32
N VAL A 56 -7.74 14.28 9.50
CA VAL A 56 -7.22 13.93 10.84
C VAL A 56 -6.17 14.93 11.29
N VAL A 57 -5.24 15.30 10.41
CA VAL A 57 -4.12 16.17 10.77
C VAL A 57 -4.48 17.66 10.61
N GLY A 58 -5.47 18.00 9.80
CA GLY A 58 -5.87 19.40 9.56
C GLY A 58 -4.94 20.16 8.60
N MET A 59 -4.21 19.44 7.73
CA MET A 59 -3.29 20.04 6.77
C MET A 59 -4.04 20.60 5.54
N SER A 60 -3.47 21.61 4.88
CA SER A 60 -4.00 22.07 3.59
C SER A 60 -3.87 20.97 2.53
N TYR A 61 -4.86 20.90 1.63
CA TYR A 61 -4.86 19.91 0.54
C TYR A 61 -3.58 19.94 -0.30
N GLY A 62 -3.08 21.14 -0.61
CA GLY A 62 -1.84 21.31 -1.39
C GLY A 62 -0.64 20.67 -0.70
N ALA A 63 -0.45 20.92 0.60
CA ALA A 63 0.65 20.34 1.36
C ALA A 63 0.50 18.81 1.51
N ALA A 64 -0.72 18.34 1.77
CA ALA A 64 -1.04 16.91 1.85
C ALA A 64 -0.75 16.17 0.54
N LEU A 65 -1.12 16.76 -0.61
CA LEU A 65 -0.82 16.23 -1.94
C LEU A 65 0.69 16.15 -2.18
N THR A 66 1.43 17.23 -1.89
CA THR A 66 2.89 17.26 -2.08
C THR A 66 3.58 16.19 -1.25
N ILE A 67 3.25 16.07 0.04
CA ILE A 67 3.83 15.05 0.93
C ILE A 67 3.46 13.65 0.45
N THR A 68 2.22 13.44 0.00
CA THR A 68 1.78 12.13 -0.49
C THR A 68 2.56 11.72 -1.73
N ILE A 69 2.71 12.59 -2.73
CA ILE A 69 3.48 12.30 -3.95
C ILE A 69 4.94 12.01 -3.60
N PHE A 70 5.54 12.84 -2.75
CA PHE A 70 6.94 12.68 -2.34
C PHE A 70 7.15 11.35 -1.59
N THR A 71 6.23 10.98 -0.70
CA THR A 71 6.27 9.70 0.03
C THR A 71 6.17 8.52 -0.93
N HIS A 72 5.24 8.54 -1.89
CA HIS A 72 5.12 7.47 -2.89
C HIS A 72 6.37 7.34 -3.75
N PHE A 73 6.98 8.46 -4.14
CA PHE A 73 8.24 8.44 -4.88
C PHE A 73 9.38 7.81 -4.05
N LEU A 74 9.52 8.19 -2.79
CA LEU A 74 10.53 7.61 -1.90
C LEU A 74 10.29 6.12 -1.62
N MET A 75 9.03 5.65 -1.63
CA MET A 75 8.70 4.23 -1.47
C MET A 75 9.16 3.36 -2.65
N LEU A 76 9.53 3.95 -3.79
CA LEU A 76 10.17 3.26 -4.91
C LEU A 76 11.69 3.08 -4.70
N LEU A 77 12.32 3.76 -3.74
CA LEU A 77 13.75 3.63 -3.49
C LEU A 77 14.17 2.19 -3.14
N PRO A 78 13.50 1.45 -2.24
CA PRO A 78 13.91 0.08 -1.93
C PRO A 78 13.87 -0.85 -3.14
N SER A 79 12.80 -0.76 -3.95
CA SER A 79 12.66 -1.61 -5.13
C SER A 79 13.70 -1.24 -6.20
N THR A 80 13.94 0.06 -6.42
CA THR A 80 14.99 0.52 -7.32
C THR A 80 16.39 0.14 -6.84
N LEU A 81 16.63 0.00 -5.53
CA LEU A 81 17.93 -0.42 -4.97
C LEU A 81 18.13 -1.95 -4.92
N GLY A 82 17.18 -2.72 -5.49
CA GLY A 82 17.34 -4.15 -5.74
C GLY A 82 16.51 -5.07 -4.84
N VAL A 83 15.64 -4.52 -3.99
CA VAL A 83 14.67 -5.30 -3.21
C VAL A 83 13.55 -5.81 -4.15
N PRO A 84 13.14 -7.09 -4.09
CA PRO A 84 12.20 -7.66 -5.06
C PRO A 84 10.73 -7.27 -4.85
N PHE A 85 10.45 -6.36 -3.93
CA PHE A 85 9.09 -5.89 -3.63
C PHE A 85 9.06 -4.37 -3.46
N VAL A 86 7.92 -3.77 -3.78
CA VAL A 86 7.65 -2.36 -3.49
C VAL A 86 7.29 -2.24 -2.02
N SER A 87 7.97 -1.34 -1.31
CA SER A 87 7.62 -1.08 0.09
C SER A 87 6.25 -0.42 0.15
N GLY A 88 5.37 -0.91 1.01
CA GLY A 88 4.01 -0.44 1.16
C GLY A 88 3.78 0.28 2.49
N PHE A 89 2.59 0.88 2.64
CA PHE A 89 2.14 1.39 3.92
C PHE A 89 1.95 0.24 4.90
N ILE A 90 2.20 0.50 6.17
CA ILE A 90 1.81 -0.38 7.26
C ILE A 90 0.36 -0.01 7.58
N THR A 91 -0.61 -0.52 6.83
CA THR A 91 -2.04 -0.17 7.01
C THR A 91 -2.54 -0.24 8.46
N PRO A 92 -2.14 -1.23 9.29
CA PRO A 92 -2.49 -1.25 10.71
C PRO A 92 -2.01 -0.03 11.51
N LEU A 93 -0.89 0.57 11.10
CA LEU A 93 -0.31 1.74 11.75
C LEU A 93 -1.22 2.97 11.61
N ILE A 94 -2.01 3.05 10.53
CA ILE A 94 -2.93 4.17 10.30
C ILE A 94 -3.92 4.28 11.46
N LEU A 95 -4.47 3.17 11.93
CA LEU A 95 -5.41 3.15 13.05
C LEU A 95 -4.77 3.69 14.33
N ILE A 96 -3.56 3.24 14.62
CA ILE A 96 -2.81 3.67 15.81
C ILE A 96 -2.48 5.16 15.72
N LEU A 97 -2.08 5.63 14.54
CA LEU A 97 -1.78 7.05 14.31
C LEU A 97 -3.02 7.92 14.48
N ILE A 98 -4.19 7.50 13.97
CA ILE A 98 -5.44 8.24 14.16
C ILE A 98 -5.74 8.38 15.64
N VAL A 99 -5.74 7.27 16.40
CA VAL A 99 -5.99 7.28 17.84
C VAL A 99 -4.99 8.15 18.60
N PHE A 100 -3.71 8.09 18.24
CA PHE A 100 -2.68 8.93 18.85
C PHE A 100 -2.90 10.42 18.54
N LEU A 101 -3.17 10.76 17.29
CA LEU A 101 -3.35 12.14 16.83
C LEU A 101 -4.65 12.77 17.31
N SER A 102 -5.69 11.98 17.64
CA SER A 102 -6.92 12.47 18.26
C SER A 102 -6.71 13.14 19.62
N ASN A 103 -5.52 13.03 20.22
CA ASN A 103 -5.16 13.72 21.46
C ASN A 103 -4.60 15.14 21.24
N PHE A 104 -4.47 15.59 19.98
CA PHE A 104 -3.89 16.90 19.63
C PHE A 104 -4.89 17.72 18.83
N GLU A 105 -4.80 19.04 18.91
CA GLU A 105 -5.62 19.90 18.06
C GLU A 105 -5.20 19.78 16.58
N PRO A 106 -6.18 19.61 15.65
CA PRO A 106 -5.90 19.62 14.22
C PRO A 106 -5.18 20.90 13.77
N GLY A 107 -4.23 20.75 12.86
CA GLY A 107 -3.35 21.83 12.40
C GLY A 107 -1.96 21.69 12.98
N THR A 108 -1.44 22.75 13.59
CA THR A 108 -0.01 22.83 13.94
C THR A 108 0.42 21.78 14.95
N GLU A 109 -0.39 21.48 15.96
CA GLU A 109 -0.04 20.50 17.01
C GLU A 109 -0.01 19.07 16.45
N ALA A 110 -1.09 18.67 15.76
CA ALA A 110 -1.16 17.37 15.10
C ALA A 110 -0.02 17.16 14.07
N ILE A 111 0.36 18.20 13.31
CA ILE A 111 1.49 18.13 12.37
C ILE A 111 2.81 17.88 13.12
N LYS A 112 3.08 18.62 14.20
CA LYS A 112 4.29 18.44 15.02
C LYS A 112 4.33 17.06 15.66
N ALA A 113 3.19 16.61 16.20
CA ALA A 113 3.05 15.27 16.78
C ALA A 113 3.32 14.17 15.75
N LEU A 114 2.75 14.29 14.54
CA LEU A 114 2.99 13.36 13.45
C LEU A 114 4.47 13.33 13.05
N ILE A 115 5.11 14.49 12.89
CA ILE A 115 6.55 14.57 12.55
C ILE A 115 7.39 13.91 13.65
N ALA A 116 7.10 14.18 14.92
CA ALA A 116 7.80 13.58 16.05
C ALA A 116 7.69 12.05 16.04
N VAL A 117 6.49 11.51 15.76
CA VAL A 117 6.29 10.06 15.62
C VAL A 117 7.10 9.50 14.45
N GLN A 118 7.10 10.15 13.29
CA GLN A 118 7.86 9.68 12.12
C GLN A 118 9.36 9.68 12.38
N ILE A 119 9.91 10.72 13.01
CA ILE A 119 11.33 10.79 13.39
C ILE A 119 11.66 9.67 14.39
N THR A 120 10.80 9.46 15.40
CA THR A 120 11.00 8.41 16.41
C THR A 120 11.03 7.03 15.76
N VAL A 121 10.05 6.73 14.90
CA VAL A 121 9.98 5.46 14.18
C VAL A 121 11.18 5.28 13.25
N ALA A 122 11.59 6.34 12.55
CA ALA A 122 12.76 6.31 11.68
C ALA A 122 14.05 5.99 12.47
N VAL A 123 14.25 6.63 13.62
CA VAL A 123 15.40 6.35 14.51
C VAL A 123 15.36 4.91 15.01
N ILE A 124 14.20 4.43 15.48
CA ILE A 124 14.05 3.05 15.94
C ILE A 124 14.39 2.06 14.82
N PHE A 125 13.84 2.24 13.62
CA PHE A 125 14.11 1.35 12.50
C PHE A 125 15.54 1.44 11.98
N LEU A 126 16.15 2.62 12.01
CA LEU A 126 17.56 2.80 11.64
C LEU A 126 18.45 2.03 12.62
N LEU A 127 18.22 2.18 13.93
CA LEU A 127 18.96 1.45 14.96
C LEU A 127 18.76 -0.06 14.83
N LEU A 128 17.52 -0.54 14.68
CA LEU A 128 17.22 -1.97 14.50
C LEU A 128 17.81 -2.54 13.20
N GLY A 129 17.85 -1.73 12.14
CA GLY A 129 18.40 -2.09 10.83
C GLY A 129 19.93 -2.21 10.86
N ILE A 130 20.62 -1.23 11.46
CA ILE A 130 22.09 -1.23 11.58
C ILE A 130 22.56 -2.34 12.53
N THR A 131 21.90 -2.52 13.67
CA THR A 131 22.31 -3.51 14.70
C THR A 131 21.89 -4.94 14.38
N GLY A 132 20.98 -5.15 13.41
CA GLY A 132 20.38 -6.46 13.14
C GLY A 132 19.44 -6.96 14.25
N LEU A 133 19.19 -6.15 15.30
CA LEU A 133 18.30 -6.49 16.41
C LEU A 133 16.86 -6.75 15.95
N GLY A 134 16.41 -6.09 14.88
CA GLY A 134 15.06 -6.31 14.33
C GLY A 134 14.81 -7.78 13.97
N LYS A 135 15.79 -8.46 13.36
CA LYS A 135 15.69 -9.89 13.04
C LYS A 135 15.61 -10.74 14.31
N ARG A 136 16.45 -10.47 15.30
CA ARG A 136 16.42 -11.18 16.60
C ARG A 136 15.09 -10.99 17.31
N PHE A 137 14.59 -9.76 17.38
CA PHE A 137 13.32 -9.42 18.01
C PHE A 137 12.15 -10.17 17.36
N ILE A 138 12.06 -10.15 16.03
CA ILE A 138 10.99 -10.87 15.31
C ILE A 138 11.11 -12.38 15.54
N LEU A 139 12.32 -12.94 15.56
CA LEU A 139 12.52 -14.37 15.79
C LEU A 139 12.20 -14.81 17.23
N SER A 140 12.38 -13.93 18.22
CA SER A 140 12.04 -14.24 19.62
C SER A 140 10.54 -14.26 19.92
N LEU A 141 9.72 -13.61 19.09
CA LEU A 141 8.26 -13.56 19.33
C LEU A 141 7.59 -14.90 18.97
N PRO A 142 6.73 -15.45 19.86
CA PRO A 142 5.99 -16.67 19.57
C PRO A 142 5.01 -16.47 18.41
N ASN A 143 4.76 -17.53 17.64
CA ASN A 143 3.90 -17.47 16.45
C ASN A 143 2.45 -17.08 16.81
N SER A 144 1.97 -17.45 18.00
CA SER A 144 0.65 -17.06 18.51
C SER A 144 0.51 -15.54 18.66
N LEU A 145 1.55 -14.86 19.15
CA LEU A 145 1.55 -13.40 19.30
C LEU A 145 1.59 -12.69 17.94
N LYS A 146 2.42 -13.18 17.01
CA LYS A 146 2.45 -12.66 15.63
C LYS A 146 1.08 -12.80 14.95
N GLY A 147 0.46 -13.97 15.11
CA GLY A 147 -0.88 -14.24 14.59
C GLY A 147 -1.94 -13.35 15.23
N GLY A 148 -1.89 -13.18 16.57
CA GLY A 148 -2.82 -12.32 17.31
C GLY A 148 -2.75 -10.86 16.88
N ILE A 149 -1.54 -10.30 16.73
CA ILE A 149 -1.35 -8.92 16.24
C ILE A 149 -1.91 -8.76 14.82
N LEU A 150 -1.66 -9.74 13.93
CA LEU A 150 -2.14 -9.69 12.54
C LEU A 150 -3.67 -9.79 12.44
N ILE A 151 -4.29 -10.69 13.21
CA ILE A 151 -5.75 -10.86 13.25
C ILE A 151 -6.41 -9.64 13.88
N GLY A 152 -5.88 -9.14 15.00
CA GLY A 152 -6.38 -7.95 15.68
C GLY A 152 -6.36 -6.72 14.77
N ALA A 153 -5.26 -6.53 14.02
CA ALA A 153 -5.15 -5.46 13.03
C ALA A 153 -6.21 -5.59 11.91
N GLY A 154 -6.44 -6.81 11.42
CA GLY A 154 -7.46 -7.07 10.40
C GLY A 154 -8.88 -6.79 10.88
N ILE A 155 -9.22 -7.26 12.09
CA ILE A 155 -10.54 -7.01 12.70
C ILE A 155 -10.72 -5.51 12.97
N GLY A 156 -9.71 -4.84 13.53
CA GLY A 156 -9.76 -3.40 13.80
C GLY A 156 -10.03 -2.59 12.54
N ALA A 157 -9.36 -2.91 11.43
CA ALA A 157 -9.59 -2.25 10.15
C ALA A 157 -11.02 -2.44 9.63
N ILE A 158 -11.60 -3.64 9.81
CA ILE A 158 -13.00 -3.88 9.43
C ILE A 158 -13.95 -3.07 10.33
N MET A 159 -13.72 -3.06 11.65
CA MET A 159 -14.56 -2.32 12.60
C MET A 159 -14.59 -0.82 12.31
N THR A 160 -13.44 -0.22 11.96
CA THR A 160 -13.39 1.21 11.60
C THR A 160 -14.13 1.55 10.32
N GLU A 161 -14.29 0.59 9.41
CA GLU A 161 -15.03 0.79 8.16
C GLU A 161 -16.54 0.60 8.34
N ILE A 162 -16.96 -0.28 9.26
CA ILE A 162 -18.37 -0.64 9.51
C ILE A 162 -19.08 0.30 10.50
N GLN A 163 -18.34 1.07 11.31
CA GLN A 163 -18.94 1.96 12.32
C GLN A 163 -19.93 2.99 11.73
N SER A 164 -20.80 3.54 12.57
CA SER A 164 -21.74 4.60 12.17
C SER A 164 -20.97 5.82 11.66
N GLY A 165 -21.17 6.18 10.38
CA GLY A 165 -20.39 7.20 9.67
C GLY A 165 -19.08 6.70 9.04
N GLY A 166 -18.80 5.40 9.07
CA GLY A 166 -17.67 4.77 8.36
C GLY A 166 -17.92 4.66 6.84
N ARG A 167 -16.87 4.35 6.07
CA ARG A 167 -16.94 4.37 4.59
C ARG A 167 -17.89 3.31 4.02
N LEU A 168 -18.21 2.27 4.80
CA LEU A 168 -19.24 1.29 4.44
C LEU A 168 -20.63 1.92 4.35
N ALA A 169 -20.95 2.90 5.21
CA ALA A 169 -22.23 3.60 5.16
C ALA A 169 -22.32 4.51 3.92
N GLU A 170 -21.20 5.06 3.46
CA GLU A 170 -21.15 5.91 2.26
C GLU A 170 -21.17 5.12 0.95
N THR A 171 -20.52 3.94 0.91
CA THR A 171 -20.36 3.14 -0.32
C THR A 171 -20.67 1.64 -0.12
N PRO A 172 -21.87 1.30 0.39
CA PRO A 172 -22.18 -0.05 0.88
C PRO A 172 -22.09 -1.12 -0.21
N ILE A 173 -22.65 -0.84 -1.39
CA ILE A 173 -22.71 -1.80 -2.49
C ILE A 173 -21.31 -2.13 -3.02
N SER A 174 -20.45 -1.12 -3.16
CA SER A 174 -19.10 -1.30 -3.70
C SER A 174 -18.20 -2.07 -2.73
N LEU A 175 -18.24 -1.70 -1.45
CA LEU A 175 -17.40 -2.32 -0.42
C LEU A 175 -17.81 -3.76 -0.11
N ILE A 176 -19.11 -4.06 -0.02
CA ILE A 176 -19.59 -5.43 0.24
C ILE A 176 -19.24 -6.34 -0.92
N ILE A 177 -19.60 -5.96 -2.15
CA ILE A 177 -19.41 -6.85 -3.29
C ILE A 177 -17.92 -6.94 -3.66
N GLY A 178 -17.19 -5.81 -3.63
CA GLY A 178 -15.74 -5.79 -3.84
C GLY A 178 -14.99 -6.60 -2.78
N GLY A 179 -15.38 -6.49 -1.51
CA GLY A 179 -14.82 -7.26 -0.41
C GLY A 179 -15.04 -8.77 -0.57
N ILE A 180 -16.27 -9.19 -0.86
CA ILE A 180 -16.61 -10.61 -1.11
C ILE A 180 -15.83 -11.14 -2.32
N LEU A 181 -15.78 -10.39 -3.42
CA LEU A 181 -15.04 -10.79 -4.62
C LEU A 181 -13.54 -10.89 -4.36
N CYS A 182 -12.98 -9.95 -3.59
CA CYS A 182 -11.57 -9.95 -3.22
C CYS A 182 -11.22 -11.18 -2.36
N ILE A 183 -12.03 -11.46 -1.33
CA ILE A 183 -11.86 -12.66 -0.48
C ILE A 183 -11.97 -13.93 -1.32
N TYR A 184 -12.95 -13.99 -2.22
CA TYR A 184 -13.15 -15.14 -3.10
C TYR A 184 -11.94 -15.36 -4.02
N ILE A 185 -11.43 -14.31 -4.67
CA ILE A 185 -10.27 -14.43 -5.57
C ILE A 185 -8.99 -14.79 -4.80
N MET A 186 -8.76 -14.20 -3.63
CA MET A 186 -7.53 -14.39 -2.86
C MET A 186 -7.46 -15.73 -2.11
N PHE A 187 -8.56 -16.17 -1.51
CA PHE A 187 -8.56 -17.29 -0.56
C PHE A 187 -9.36 -18.52 -1.02
N SER A 188 -10.18 -18.43 -2.08
CA SER A 188 -11.00 -19.57 -2.51
C SER A 188 -10.18 -20.65 -3.23
N ASN A 189 -10.26 -21.89 -2.72
CA ASN A 189 -9.71 -23.05 -3.40
C ASN A 189 -10.46 -23.40 -4.69
N SER A 190 -11.74 -23.03 -4.81
CA SER A 190 -12.52 -23.23 -6.04
C SER A 190 -12.00 -22.34 -7.17
N PHE A 191 -11.64 -21.09 -6.88
CA PHE A 191 -11.07 -20.18 -7.87
C PHE A 191 -9.70 -20.69 -8.37
N LYS A 192 -8.84 -21.18 -7.46
CA LYS A 192 -7.54 -21.78 -7.82
C LYS A 192 -7.67 -22.97 -8.78
N LYS A 193 -8.70 -23.81 -8.63
CA LYS A 193 -8.96 -24.96 -9.52
C LYS A 193 -9.48 -24.56 -10.90
N ILE A 194 -10.28 -23.50 -10.98
CA ILE A 194 -10.85 -22.99 -12.25
C ILE A 194 -9.78 -22.21 -13.05
N TYR A 195 -8.91 -21.46 -12.35
CA TYR A 195 -7.78 -20.72 -12.94
C TYR A 195 -6.84 -21.58 -13.79
N ALA A 196 -6.61 -22.85 -13.41
CA ALA A 196 -5.73 -23.76 -14.15
C ALA A 196 -6.31 -24.21 -15.51
N LYS A 197 -7.63 -24.09 -15.72
CA LYS A 197 -8.33 -24.66 -16.88
C LYS A 197 -8.71 -23.62 -17.96
N ILE A 198 -8.82 -22.34 -17.62
CA ILE A 198 -9.32 -21.31 -18.54
C ILE A 198 -8.24 -20.25 -18.81
N PRO A 199 -7.74 -20.11 -20.06
CA PRO A 199 -6.65 -19.17 -20.39
C PRO A 199 -7.03 -17.70 -20.17
N PHE A 200 -8.31 -17.33 -20.33
CA PHE A 200 -8.81 -15.97 -20.02
C PHE A 200 -8.76 -15.65 -18.52
N LEU A 201 -9.13 -16.60 -17.65
CA LEU A 201 -8.97 -16.45 -16.20
C LEU A 201 -7.51 -16.44 -15.79
N LYS A 202 -6.65 -17.16 -16.52
CA LYS A 202 -5.20 -17.13 -16.32
C LYS A 202 -4.61 -15.75 -16.63
N PHE A 203 -5.05 -15.13 -17.73
CA PHE A 203 -4.70 -13.75 -18.08
C PHE A 203 -5.15 -12.77 -16.99
N ILE A 204 -6.40 -12.85 -16.56
CA ILE A 204 -6.99 -11.99 -15.51
C ILE A 204 -6.27 -12.13 -14.16
N ALA A 205 -5.98 -13.35 -13.71
CA ALA A 205 -5.30 -13.58 -12.45
C ALA A 205 -3.80 -13.27 -12.48
N ASN A 206 -3.16 -13.19 -13.66
CA ASN A 206 -1.82 -12.60 -13.79
C ASN A 206 -1.80 -11.10 -13.44
N TYR A 207 -2.96 -10.42 -13.39
CA TYR A 207 -3.08 -9.06 -12.85
C TYR A 207 -3.26 -9.04 -11.31
N GLY A 208 -3.32 -10.19 -10.64
CA GLY A 208 -3.43 -10.27 -9.18
C GLY A 208 -4.80 -9.82 -8.64
N ILE A 209 -4.81 -8.82 -7.75
CA ILE A 209 -6.02 -8.26 -7.10
C ILE A 209 -6.85 -7.37 -8.08
N MET A 210 -6.23 -6.93 -9.17
CA MET A 210 -6.83 -6.08 -10.22
C MET A 210 -8.26 -6.42 -10.67
N PRO A 211 -8.59 -7.68 -10.96
CA PRO A 211 -9.92 -8.03 -11.46
C PRO A 211 -11.02 -7.76 -10.44
N ALA A 212 -10.69 -7.80 -9.14
CA ALA A 212 -11.62 -7.49 -8.07
C ALA A 212 -11.92 -5.98 -8.00
N ILE A 213 -10.93 -5.14 -8.32
CA ILE A 213 -11.01 -3.67 -8.22
C ILE A 213 -11.64 -3.05 -9.48
N MET A 214 -11.35 -3.59 -10.67
CA MET A 214 -11.74 -2.98 -11.95
C MET A 214 -13.18 -3.32 -12.41
N ARG A 215 -13.80 -4.38 -11.88
CA ARG A 215 -15.13 -4.83 -12.32
C ARG A 215 -16.29 -4.06 -11.68
N TYR A 216 -16.01 -3.14 -10.76
CA TYR A 216 -16.99 -2.18 -10.26
C TYR A 216 -16.66 -0.80 -10.80
N PRO A 217 -17.64 -0.06 -11.35
CA PRO A 217 -17.45 1.36 -11.55
C PRO A 217 -17.29 1.95 -10.16
N VAL A 218 -16.04 2.17 -9.74
CA VAL A 218 -15.74 3.14 -8.70
C VAL A 218 -16.38 4.42 -9.20
N LYS A 219 -17.52 4.81 -8.63
CA LYS A 219 -18.06 6.14 -8.87
C LYS A 219 -16.90 7.09 -8.64
N ILE A 220 -16.55 7.83 -9.66
CA ILE A 220 -15.47 8.82 -9.72
C ILE A 220 -15.76 10.01 -8.77
N SER A 221 -16.63 9.84 -7.78
CA SER A 221 -16.98 10.85 -6.76
C SER A 221 -15.81 11.23 -5.87
N VAL A 222 -14.75 10.41 -5.78
CA VAL A 222 -13.51 10.76 -5.06
C VAL A 222 -12.65 11.74 -5.86
N ILE A 223 -12.68 11.65 -7.20
CA ILE A 223 -11.98 12.61 -8.08
C ILE A 223 -12.84 13.88 -8.25
N ASP A 224 -14.17 13.77 -8.32
CA ASP A 224 -15.05 14.94 -8.39
C ASP A 224 -14.98 15.79 -7.10
N ARG A 225 -14.85 15.17 -5.92
CA ARG A 225 -14.55 15.90 -4.67
C ARG A 225 -13.15 16.53 -4.66
N ALA A 226 -12.14 15.85 -5.23
CA ALA A 226 -10.79 16.39 -5.33
C ALA A 226 -10.65 17.55 -6.35
N ILE A 227 -11.58 17.65 -7.32
CA ILE A 227 -11.62 18.71 -8.35
C ILE A 227 -12.59 19.85 -7.97
N GLY A 228 -13.30 19.76 -6.84
CA GLY A 228 -14.18 20.84 -6.37
C GLY A 228 -15.35 21.14 -7.31
N ARG A 229 -15.79 20.17 -8.12
CA ARG A 229 -17.00 20.31 -8.92
C ARG A 229 -18.18 19.72 -8.14
N ASN A 230 -18.84 20.59 -7.38
CA ASN A 230 -20.21 20.36 -6.93
C ASN A 230 -21.13 20.27 -8.14
N GLY A 231 -21.80 19.12 -8.28
CA GLY A 231 -22.98 18.90 -9.10
C GLY A 231 -23.87 17.90 -8.40
#